data_AF-A0A5D2MV10-F1
#
_entry.id   AF-A0A5D2MV10-F1
#
_cell.length_a   1.000
_cell.length_b   1.000
_cell.length_c   1.000
_cell.angle_alpha   90.00
_cell.angle_beta   90.00
_cell.angle_gamma   90.00
#
_symmetry.space_group_name_H-M   'P 1'
#
loop_
_entity.id
_entity.type
_entity.pdbx_description
1 polymer ?
#
loop_
_entity_poly.entity_id
_entity_poly.type
_entity_poly.pdbx_seq_one_letter_code
_entity_poly.pdbx_strand_id
1 'polypeptide(L)'
;MEGPNASRASISSYRVVTMFITCLCILAVDFRIYPREYAKTETYVTSLVWQVLLAVRALVLPPTEDIETWRKFASLCRKNGRISQARSTLIKLLQYDPEASPENVRYQGPPQVMLAYLKYQWSLGDDHKRKEAFARLQNLVREFSISLNIQSIASTASTSGTNANVPLLARVYHKLGAWQWSLSPGLDDDSIQEILTAFRNATQCATKWAKAWHAWALFNTAVMSHYTLRGF
;
A
#
# COMPACT_ATOMS: atom_id res chain seq x y z
N MET A 1 11.15 -54.16 15.72
CA MET A 1 12.32 -53.40 15.20
C MET A 1 11.80 -52.48 14.10
N GLU A 2 11.27 -51.31 14.46
CA GLU A 2 10.93 -50.27 13.49
C GLU A 2 12.19 -49.44 13.23
N GLY A 3 12.74 -49.55 12.01
CA GLY A 3 14.01 -48.93 11.67
C GLY A 3 13.88 -47.40 11.49
N PRO A 4 14.93 -46.63 11.84
CA PRO A 4 14.96 -45.15 11.70
C PRO A 4 14.84 -44.62 10.26
N ASN A 5 14.78 -45.51 9.27
CA ASN A 5 14.58 -45.17 7.86
C ASN A 5 13.09 -44.96 7.51
N ALA A 6 12.16 -45.57 8.24
CA ALA A 6 10.71 -45.42 7.99
C ALA A 6 10.17 -44.05 8.44
N SER A 7 10.70 -43.51 9.54
CA SER A 7 10.36 -42.17 10.04
C SER A 7 10.91 -41.07 9.12
N ARG A 8 12.13 -41.22 8.59
CA ARG A 8 12.73 -40.30 7.61
C ARG A 8 11.97 -40.26 6.27
N ALA A 9 11.54 -41.42 5.77
CA ALA A 9 10.70 -41.49 4.57
C ALA A 9 9.34 -40.78 4.78
N SER A 10 8.71 -41.00 5.93
CA SER A 10 7.43 -40.37 6.28
C SER A 10 7.53 -38.84 6.43
N ILE A 11 8.65 -38.35 7.01
CA ILE A 11 8.92 -36.91 7.12
C ILE A 11 9.17 -36.26 5.75
N SER A 12 9.86 -36.96 4.85
CA SER A 12 10.08 -36.49 3.47
C SER A 12 8.75 -36.43 2.70
N SER A 13 7.94 -37.48 2.77
CA SER A 13 6.61 -37.53 2.14
C SER A 13 5.69 -36.43 2.68
N TYR A 14 5.70 -36.16 3.99
CA TYR A 14 4.93 -35.08 4.58
C TYR A 14 5.37 -33.71 4.05
N ARG A 15 6.68 -33.45 3.95
CA ARG A 15 7.21 -32.19 3.40
C ARG A 15 6.79 -31.98 1.94
N VAL A 16 6.84 -33.03 1.13
CA VAL A 16 6.39 -33.01 -0.26
C VAL A 16 4.89 -32.72 -0.35
N VAL A 17 4.07 -33.42 0.44
CA VAL A 17 2.63 -33.20 0.50
C VAL A 17 2.30 -31.78 0.96
N THR A 18 2.98 -31.25 1.97
CA THR A 18 2.79 -29.84 2.39
C THR A 18 3.21 -28.85 1.30
N MET A 19 4.29 -29.12 0.54
CA MET A 19 4.67 -28.29 -0.61
C MET A 19 3.59 -28.29 -1.69
N PHE A 20 3.06 -29.45 -2.05
CA PHE A 20 1.97 -29.55 -3.02
C PHE A 20 0.70 -28.87 -2.55
N ILE A 21 0.32 -29.04 -1.27
CA ILE A 21 -0.84 -28.34 -0.70
C ILE A 21 -0.59 -26.82 -0.68
N THR A 22 0.61 -26.34 -0.35
CA THR A 22 0.91 -24.92 -0.41
C THR A 22 0.92 -24.38 -1.84
N CYS A 23 1.47 -25.10 -2.82
CA CYS A 23 1.42 -24.73 -4.23
C CYS A 23 -0.02 -24.73 -4.75
N LEU A 24 -0.84 -25.72 -4.37
CA LEU A 24 -2.27 -25.76 -4.71
C LEU A 24 -3.04 -24.63 -4.03
N CYS A 25 -2.71 -24.26 -2.80
CA CYS A 25 -3.31 -23.10 -2.12
C CYS A 25 -2.89 -21.77 -2.76
N ILE A 26 -1.63 -21.63 -3.18
CA ILE A 26 -1.13 -20.45 -3.90
C ILE A 26 -1.80 -20.37 -5.28
N LEU A 27 -1.86 -21.48 -6.03
CA LEU A 27 -2.50 -21.55 -7.33
C LEU A 27 -4.02 -21.38 -7.25
N ALA A 28 -4.68 -21.89 -6.19
CA ALA A 28 -6.12 -21.69 -5.99
C ALA A 28 -6.47 -20.22 -5.70
N VAL A 29 -5.58 -19.50 -5.02
CA VAL A 29 -5.68 -18.03 -4.87
C VAL A 29 -5.43 -17.33 -6.21
N ASP A 30 -4.51 -17.81 -7.04
CA ASP A 30 -4.20 -17.21 -8.34
C ASP A 30 -5.21 -17.53 -9.48
N PHE A 31 -5.88 -18.68 -9.45
CA PHE A 31 -6.70 -19.16 -10.59
C PHE A 31 -8.22 -19.12 -10.43
N ARG A 32 -8.82 -18.80 -9.26
CA ARG A 32 -10.29 -18.89 -9.12
C ARG A 32 -11.05 -17.75 -8.43
N ILE A 33 -10.44 -16.60 -8.20
CA ILE A 33 -11.11 -15.31 -7.90
C ILE A 33 -10.25 -14.24 -8.60
N TYR A 34 -10.43 -13.83 -9.86
CA TYR A 34 -11.63 -13.31 -10.52
C TYR A 34 -11.16 -12.97 -11.96
N PRO A 35 -11.86 -13.32 -13.04
CA PRO A 35 -11.50 -12.83 -14.38
C PRO A 35 -11.61 -11.30 -14.39
N ARG A 36 -10.47 -10.60 -14.51
CA ARG A 36 -10.38 -9.12 -14.44
C ARG A 36 -11.25 -8.39 -15.48
N GLU A 37 -11.76 -9.08 -16.49
CA GLU A 37 -12.63 -8.49 -17.52
C GLU A 37 -14.07 -8.30 -17.05
N TYR A 38 -14.64 -9.25 -16.31
CA TYR A 38 -15.97 -9.10 -15.70
C TYR A 38 -15.94 -8.27 -14.40
N ALA A 39 -14.81 -8.28 -13.68
CA ALA A 39 -14.60 -7.37 -12.55
C ALA A 39 -14.67 -5.92 -12.98
N LYS A 40 -14.14 -5.60 -14.16
CA LYS A 40 -14.15 -4.24 -14.70
C LYS A 40 -15.58 -3.74 -14.90
N THR A 41 -16.46 -4.50 -15.54
CA THR A 41 -17.86 -4.07 -15.74
C THR A 41 -18.59 -3.82 -14.42
N GLU A 42 -18.44 -4.71 -13.43
CA GLU A 42 -19.02 -4.49 -12.10
C GLU A 42 -18.37 -3.30 -11.37
N THR A 43 -17.06 -3.13 -11.46
CA THR A 43 -16.38 -2.01 -10.81
C THR A 43 -16.66 -0.68 -11.51
N TYR A 44 -16.82 -0.66 -12.83
CA TYR A 44 -17.25 0.52 -13.59
C TYR A 44 -18.65 0.94 -13.17
N VAL A 45 -19.59 -0.01 -13.13
CA VAL A 45 -20.98 0.24 -12.68
C VAL A 45 -21.00 0.76 -11.25
N THR A 46 -20.27 0.14 -10.32
CA THR A 46 -20.18 0.66 -8.94
C THR A 46 -19.63 2.08 -8.93
N SER A 47 -18.60 2.39 -9.71
CA SER A 47 -18.02 3.73 -9.73
C SER A 47 -18.93 4.81 -10.35
N LEU A 48 -19.88 4.44 -11.21
CA LEU A 48 -20.93 5.35 -11.68
C LEU A 48 -22.00 5.57 -10.59
N VAL A 49 -22.43 4.50 -9.91
CA VAL A 49 -23.39 4.58 -8.79
C VAL A 49 -22.84 5.48 -7.68
N TRP A 50 -21.55 5.34 -7.34
CA TRP A 50 -20.89 6.20 -6.35
C TRP A 50 -20.89 7.67 -6.75
N GLN A 51 -20.75 7.99 -8.04
CA GLN A 51 -20.77 9.37 -8.51
C GLN A 51 -22.14 10.01 -8.29
N VAL A 52 -23.22 9.30 -8.63
CA VAL A 52 -24.60 9.79 -8.42
C VAL A 52 -24.90 9.94 -6.94
N LEU A 53 -24.59 8.91 -6.13
CA LEU A 53 -24.80 8.93 -4.69
C LEU A 53 -24.07 10.10 -4.01
N LEU A 54 -22.81 10.33 -4.38
CA LEU A 54 -22.01 11.43 -3.84
C LEU A 54 -22.46 12.80 -4.31
N ALA A 55 -22.98 12.92 -5.54
CA ALA A 55 -23.57 14.17 -6.02
C ALA A 55 -24.79 14.57 -5.17
N VAL A 56 -25.65 13.62 -4.81
CA VAL A 56 -26.79 13.86 -3.89
C VAL A 56 -26.29 14.20 -2.49
N ARG A 57 -25.30 13.46 -1.97
CA ARG A 57 -24.74 13.73 -0.63
C ARG A 57 -24.09 15.11 -0.53
N ALA A 58 -23.48 15.59 -1.62
CA ALA A 58 -22.87 16.92 -1.69
C ALA A 58 -23.85 18.09 -1.50
N LEU A 59 -25.16 17.86 -1.67
CA LEU A 59 -26.19 18.90 -1.48
C LEU A 59 -26.35 19.29 -0.01
N VAL A 60 -26.03 18.37 0.92
CA VAL A 60 -26.21 18.57 2.36
C VAL A 60 -24.88 18.57 3.10
N LEU A 61 -23.87 17.85 2.60
CA LEU A 61 -22.58 17.70 3.25
C LEU A 61 -21.44 17.96 2.25
N PRO A 62 -20.65 19.04 2.41
CA PRO A 62 -19.58 19.36 1.49
C PRO A 62 -18.49 18.27 1.51
N PRO A 63 -17.76 18.04 0.39
CA PRO A 63 -16.75 16.98 0.32
C PRO A 63 -15.60 17.11 1.32
N THR A 64 -15.33 18.32 1.78
CA THR A 64 -14.32 18.64 2.81
C THR A 64 -14.68 18.10 4.19
N GLU A 65 -15.97 17.83 4.44
CA GLU A 65 -16.46 17.24 5.70
C GLU A 65 -16.59 15.72 5.60
N ASP A 66 -16.79 15.16 4.39
CA ASP A 66 -16.89 13.71 4.13
C ASP A 66 -15.64 13.13 3.44
N ILE A 67 -14.46 13.51 3.93
CA ILE A 67 -13.16 13.19 3.32
C ILE A 67 -13.02 11.69 3.03
N GLU A 68 -13.44 10.82 3.95
CA GLU A 68 -13.24 9.38 3.80
C GLU A 68 -14.02 8.78 2.63
N THR A 69 -15.28 9.18 2.44
CA THR A 69 -16.14 8.63 1.38
C THR A 69 -15.67 9.11 0.01
N TRP A 70 -15.39 10.40 -0.11
CA TRP A 70 -14.84 10.98 -1.35
C TRP A 70 -13.44 10.45 -1.67
N ARG A 71 -12.60 10.17 -0.67
CA ARG A 71 -11.29 9.50 -0.86
C ARG A 71 -11.45 8.06 -1.35
N LYS A 72 -12.43 7.31 -0.84
CA LYS A 72 -12.76 5.95 -1.32
C LYS A 72 -13.21 6.00 -2.79
N PHE A 73 -14.06 6.96 -3.14
CA PHE A 73 -14.48 7.20 -4.53
C PHE A 73 -13.30 7.52 -5.45
N ALA A 74 -12.41 8.44 -5.06
CA ALA A 74 -11.20 8.74 -5.83
C ALA A 74 -10.33 7.49 -6.03
N SER A 75 -10.18 6.66 -5.00
CA SER A 75 -9.46 5.38 -5.12
C SER A 75 -10.15 4.38 -6.05
N LEU A 76 -11.48 4.37 -6.11
CA LEU A 76 -12.25 3.52 -7.02
C LEU A 76 -12.08 4.00 -8.47
N CYS A 77 -12.26 5.29 -8.73
CA CYS A 77 -12.02 5.91 -10.05
C CYS A 77 -10.62 5.58 -10.58
N ARG A 78 -9.59 5.73 -9.72
CA ARG A 78 -8.21 5.42 -10.08
C ARG A 78 -8.01 3.93 -10.43
N LYS A 79 -8.60 3.01 -9.66
CA LYS A 79 -8.50 1.55 -9.93
C LYS A 79 -9.22 1.15 -11.21
N ASN A 80 -10.27 1.87 -11.58
CA ASN A 80 -11.04 1.64 -12.80
C ASN A 80 -10.48 2.40 -14.02
N GLY A 81 -9.34 3.07 -13.90
CA GLY A 81 -8.76 3.83 -15.01
C GLY A 81 -9.47 5.15 -15.34
N ARG A 82 -10.46 5.58 -14.53
CA ARG A 82 -11.09 6.92 -14.64
C ARG A 82 -10.20 7.97 -13.97
N ILE A 83 -9.00 8.14 -14.51
CA ILE A 83 -7.91 8.93 -13.92
C ILE A 83 -8.30 10.41 -13.76
N SER A 84 -8.96 11.01 -14.74
CA SER A 84 -9.41 12.41 -14.68
C SER A 84 -10.41 12.66 -13.54
N GLN A 85 -11.33 11.73 -13.30
CA GLN A 85 -12.29 11.84 -12.19
C GLN A 85 -11.61 11.65 -10.83
N ALA A 86 -10.62 10.75 -10.74
CA ALA A 86 -9.82 10.59 -9.53
C ALA A 86 -9.08 11.90 -9.21
N ARG A 87 -8.42 12.51 -10.20
CA ARG A 87 -7.74 13.81 -10.07
C ARG A 87 -8.68 14.90 -9.58
N SER A 88 -9.79 15.10 -10.28
CA SER A 88 -10.79 16.13 -9.95
C SER A 88 -11.32 15.97 -8.53
N THR A 89 -11.61 14.73 -8.10
CA THR A 89 -12.07 14.45 -6.73
C THR A 89 -11.00 14.79 -5.69
N LEU A 90 -9.74 14.43 -5.94
CA LEU A 90 -8.65 14.67 -5.00
C LEU A 90 -8.32 16.16 -4.87
N ILE A 91 -8.34 16.90 -5.97
CA ILE A 91 -8.18 18.37 -5.96
C ILE A 91 -9.33 19.02 -5.19
N LYS A 92 -10.58 18.54 -5.39
CA LYS A 92 -11.73 19.03 -4.62
C LYS A 92 -11.57 18.80 -3.11
N LEU A 93 -10.95 17.68 -2.71
CA LEU A 93 -10.65 17.40 -1.31
C LEU A 93 -9.49 18.21 -0.75
N LEU A 94 -8.47 18.49 -1.55
CA LEU A 94 -7.32 19.33 -1.17
C LEU A 94 -7.66 20.82 -1.19
N GLN A 95 -8.69 21.22 -1.94
CA GLN A 95 -9.10 22.60 -2.21
C GLN A 95 -8.10 23.44 -3.03
N TYR A 96 -7.06 22.81 -3.55
CA TYR A 96 -6.09 23.42 -4.46
C TYR A 96 -5.49 22.35 -5.37
N ASP A 97 -4.81 22.77 -6.44
CA ASP A 97 -4.11 21.85 -7.36
C ASP A 97 -2.61 21.79 -7.02
N PRO A 98 -2.10 20.64 -6.53
CA PRO A 98 -0.67 20.45 -6.29
C PRO A 98 0.17 20.68 -7.55
N GLU A 99 -0.26 20.27 -8.75
CA GLU A 99 0.58 20.43 -9.94
C GLU A 99 0.78 21.91 -10.31
N ALA A 100 -0.21 22.76 -10.06
CA ALA A 100 -0.18 24.19 -10.36
C ALA A 100 0.37 25.07 -9.21
N SER A 101 0.54 24.50 -8.01
CA SER A 101 0.99 25.24 -6.83
C SER A 101 2.53 25.31 -6.76
N PRO A 102 3.08 26.38 -6.17
CA PRO A 102 4.52 26.47 -5.94
C PRO A 102 4.99 25.35 -4.98
N GLU A 103 6.25 24.92 -5.12
CA GLU A 103 6.77 23.70 -4.47
C GLU A 103 6.57 23.67 -2.94
N ASN A 104 6.65 24.84 -2.30
CA ASN A 104 6.48 25.03 -0.86
C ASN A 104 5.04 24.78 -0.37
N VAL A 105 4.02 24.98 -1.20
CA VAL A 105 2.59 24.79 -0.85
C VAL A 105 2.03 23.50 -1.44
N ARG A 106 2.78 22.87 -2.37
CA ARG A 106 2.35 21.73 -3.20
C ARG A 106 1.71 20.58 -2.42
N TYR A 107 2.07 20.40 -1.16
CA TYR A 107 1.71 19.21 -0.40
C TYR A 107 1.17 19.45 1.02
N GLN A 108 0.37 20.50 1.18
CA GLN A 108 -0.33 20.82 2.42
C GLN A 108 -1.71 20.12 2.48
N GLY A 109 -2.09 19.62 3.65
CA GLY A 109 -3.43 19.06 3.88
C GLY A 109 -3.43 17.71 4.59
N PRO A 110 -4.61 17.07 4.72
CA PRO A 110 -4.76 15.84 5.50
C PRO A 110 -3.93 14.70 4.90
N PRO A 111 -3.11 13.99 5.70
CA PRO A 111 -2.15 13.01 5.18
C PRO A 111 -2.81 11.83 4.46
N GLN A 112 -4.04 11.47 4.81
CA GLN A 112 -4.83 10.45 4.14
C GLN A 112 -5.21 10.82 2.70
N VAL A 113 -5.48 12.12 2.44
CA VAL A 113 -5.78 12.65 1.11
C VAL A 113 -4.49 12.79 0.33
N MET A 114 -3.43 13.28 0.97
CA MET A 114 -2.10 13.37 0.37
C MET A 114 -1.61 12.02 -0.14
N LEU A 115 -1.67 10.97 0.68
CA LEU A 115 -1.33 9.61 0.25
C LEU A 115 -2.19 9.14 -0.94
N ALA A 116 -3.47 9.53 -1.00
CA ALA A 116 -4.34 9.19 -2.13
C ALA A 116 -3.93 9.93 -3.41
N TYR A 117 -3.52 11.20 -3.30
CA TYR A 117 -2.98 12.00 -4.39
C TYR A 117 -1.66 11.43 -4.93
N LEU A 118 -0.71 11.11 -4.06
CA LEU A 118 0.55 10.48 -4.46
C LEU A 118 0.31 9.15 -5.19
N LYS A 119 -0.67 8.35 -4.75
CA LYS A 119 -1.05 7.11 -5.45
C LYS A 119 -1.66 7.34 -6.82
N TYR A 120 -2.35 8.47 -7.01
CA TYR A 120 -2.83 8.93 -8.32
C TYR A 120 -1.64 9.31 -9.21
N GLN A 121 -0.73 10.15 -8.72
CA GLN A 121 0.46 10.60 -9.45
C GLN A 121 1.34 9.42 -9.88
N TRP A 122 1.58 8.46 -8.98
CA TRP A 122 2.27 7.21 -9.30
C TRP A 122 1.59 6.39 -10.41
N SER A 123 0.25 6.39 -10.45
CA SER A 123 -0.50 5.62 -11.45
C SER A 123 -0.51 6.23 -12.85
N LEU A 124 -0.01 7.46 -13.02
CA LEU A 124 0.15 8.07 -14.35
C LEU A 124 1.23 7.37 -15.19
N GLY A 125 2.15 6.67 -14.54
CA GLY A 125 3.13 5.81 -15.21
C GLY A 125 4.40 6.51 -15.70
N ASP A 126 4.43 7.84 -15.70
CA ASP A 126 5.62 8.64 -15.97
C ASP A 126 6.67 8.45 -14.86
N ASP A 127 7.88 8.05 -15.24
CA ASP A 127 8.98 7.78 -14.30
C ASP A 127 9.41 9.02 -13.51
N HIS A 128 9.34 10.21 -14.12
CA HIS A 128 9.59 11.46 -13.39
C HIS A 128 8.53 11.65 -12.30
N LYS A 129 7.24 11.48 -12.65
CA LYS A 129 6.14 11.60 -11.68
C LYS A 129 6.20 10.52 -10.60
N ARG A 130 6.66 9.31 -10.90
CA ARG A 130 6.88 8.24 -9.91
C ARG A 130 7.97 8.62 -8.92
N LYS A 131 9.11 9.15 -9.39
CA LYS A 131 10.20 9.62 -8.54
C LYS A 131 9.77 10.79 -7.65
N GLU A 132 9.06 11.76 -8.20
CA GLU A 132 8.51 12.89 -7.43
C GLU A 132 7.52 12.41 -6.35
N ALA A 133 6.59 11.54 -6.72
CA ALA A 133 5.62 10.97 -5.78
C ALA A 133 6.32 10.17 -4.67
N PHE A 134 7.39 9.44 -5.00
CA PHE A 134 8.21 8.71 -4.04
C PHE A 134 8.96 9.62 -3.08
N ALA A 135 9.63 10.66 -3.59
CA ALA A 135 10.32 11.65 -2.76
C ALA A 135 9.35 12.34 -1.78
N ARG A 136 8.14 12.69 -2.23
CA ARG A 136 7.13 13.23 -1.33
C ARG A 136 6.61 12.20 -0.32
N LEU A 137 6.50 10.93 -0.70
CA LEU A 137 6.14 9.86 0.24
C LEU A 137 7.17 9.70 1.36
N GLN A 138 8.47 9.83 1.06
CA GLN A 138 9.53 9.85 2.06
C GLN A 138 9.39 11.04 3.02
N ASN A 139 9.06 12.22 2.50
CA ASN A 139 8.79 13.40 3.33
C ASN A 139 7.58 13.19 4.25
N LEU A 140 6.51 12.56 3.74
CA LEU A 140 5.33 12.21 4.54
C LEU A 140 5.68 11.28 5.71
N VAL A 141 6.55 10.27 5.49
CA VAL A 141 7.06 9.39 6.55
C VAL A 141 7.81 10.19 7.60
N ARG A 142 8.67 11.13 7.20
CA ARG A 142 9.43 11.99 8.12
C ARG A 142 8.50 12.85 8.97
N GLU A 143 7.47 13.45 8.37
CA GLU A 143 6.44 14.23 9.08
C GLU A 143 5.70 13.37 10.13
N PHE A 144 5.35 12.11 9.79
CA PHE A 144 4.77 11.17 10.74
C PHE A 144 5.73 10.83 11.89
N SER A 145 7.01 10.60 11.62
CA SER A 145 8.01 10.31 12.66
C SER A 145 8.19 11.49 13.62
N ILE A 146 8.23 12.73 13.10
CA ILE A 146 8.33 13.95 13.91
C ILE A 146 7.09 14.10 14.80
N SER A 147 5.88 13.95 14.23
CA SER A 147 4.64 14.09 14.99
C SER A 147 4.49 13.04 16.10
N LEU A 148 4.93 11.80 15.86
CA LEU A 148 4.94 10.74 16.87
C LEU A 148 5.95 11.00 18.00
N ASN A 149 7.12 11.56 17.69
CA ASN A 149 8.13 11.88 18.70
C ASN A 149 7.70 13.07 19.59
N ILE A 150 6.95 14.02 19.04
CA ILE A 150 6.38 15.12 19.85
C ILE A 150 5.27 14.61 20.78
N GLN A 151 4.44 13.68 20.29
CA GLN A 151 3.37 13.07 21.08
C GLN A 151 3.93 12.21 22.22
N SER A 152 5.05 11.50 22.04
CA SER A 152 5.65 10.70 23.12
C SER A 152 6.21 11.57 24.25
N ILE A 153 6.72 12.76 23.96
CA ILE A 153 7.21 13.72 24.98
C ILE A 153 6.05 14.33 25.78
N ALA A 154 4.90 14.58 25.14
CA ALA A 154 3.73 15.18 25.77
C ALA A 154 2.81 14.18 26.51
N SER A 155 2.97 12.87 26.30
CA SER A 155 2.02 11.84 26.76
C SER A 155 2.50 11.01 27.95
N THR A 156 3.09 11.64 28.97
CA THR A 156 3.25 11.01 30.30
C THR A 156 1.93 10.88 31.06
N ALA A 157 0.81 11.38 30.52
CA ALA A 157 -0.51 11.30 31.15
C ALA A 157 -1.65 11.07 30.14
N SER A 158 -1.73 9.91 29.50
CA SER A 158 -3.01 9.34 29.03
C SER A 158 -2.85 7.95 28.41
N THR A 159 -3.44 6.96 29.06
CA THR A 159 -3.54 5.58 28.61
C THR A 159 -4.64 5.41 27.56
N SER A 160 -4.34 4.60 26.53
CA SER A 160 -5.32 3.77 25.81
C SER A 160 -6.24 4.44 24.77
N GLY A 161 -5.66 5.29 23.89
CA GLY A 161 -6.23 5.56 22.56
C GLY A 161 -5.36 4.89 21.49
N THR A 162 -5.90 3.96 20.71
CA THR A 162 -5.19 3.44 19.52
C THR A 162 -4.86 4.63 18.63
N ASN A 163 -3.59 5.03 18.52
CA ASN A 163 -3.16 6.18 17.73
C ASN A 163 -3.79 6.09 16.33
N ALA A 164 -4.74 6.96 16.02
CA ALA A 164 -5.50 6.94 14.75
C ALA A 164 -4.57 7.02 13.51
N ASN A 165 -3.33 7.45 13.72
CA ASN A 165 -2.26 7.55 12.74
C ASN A 165 -1.57 6.22 12.43
N VAL A 166 -1.58 5.24 13.33
CA VAL A 166 -0.85 3.97 13.18
C VAL A 166 -1.34 3.15 11.95
N PRO A 167 -2.66 3.00 11.70
CA PRO A 167 -3.14 2.33 10.49
C PRO A 167 -2.78 3.07 9.19
N LEU A 168 -2.69 4.39 9.23
CA LEU A 168 -2.27 5.19 8.07
C LEU A 168 -0.77 5.05 7.82
N LEU A 169 0.03 5.13 8.88
CA LEU A 169 1.48 4.96 8.83
C LEU A 169 1.88 3.59 8.28
N ALA A 170 1.21 2.52 8.70
CA ALA A 170 1.41 1.19 8.13
C ALA A 170 1.22 1.17 6.60
N ARG A 171 0.19 1.88 6.10
CA ARG A 171 -0.10 1.99 4.65
C ARG A 171 0.94 2.83 3.92
N VAL A 172 1.48 3.87 4.57
CA VAL A 172 2.56 4.70 4.03
C VAL A 172 3.83 3.87 3.89
N TYR A 173 4.26 3.17 4.95
CA TYR A 173 5.45 2.29 4.92
C TYR A 173 5.32 1.16 3.89
N HIS A 174 4.17 0.50 3.83
CA HIS A 174 3.92 -0.50 2.78
C HIS A 174 4.06 0.11 1.39
N LYS A 175 3.56 1.34 1.18
CA LYS A 175 3.69 2.01 -0.12
C LYS A 175 5.12 2.41 -0.42
N LEU A 176 5.87 2.85 0.58
CA LEU A 176 7.27 3.23 0.47
C LEU A 176 8.10 2.06 -0.05
N GLY A 177 8.08 0.92 0.64
CA GLY A 177 8.84 -0.26 0.22
C GLY A 177 8.44 -0.77 -1.17
N ALA A 178 7.13 -0.78 -1.47
CA ALA A 178 6.65 -1.22 -2.78
C ALA A 178 7.07 -0.29 -3.94
N TRP A 179 7.15 1.02 -3.69
CA TRP A 179 7.56 2.00 -4.69
C TRP A 179 9.07 2.03 -4.87
N GLN A 180 9.82 1.95 -3.78
CA GLN A 180 11.26 1.83 -3.83
C GLN A 180 11.69 0.57 -4.57
N TRP A 181 11.08 -0.58 -4.27
CA TRP A 181 11.34 -1.81 -5.01
C TRP A 181 11.06 -1.66 -6.52
N SER A 182 9.97 -0.97 -6.88
CA SER A 182 9.65 -0.70 -8.29
C SER A 182 10.62 0.27 -8.97
N LEU A 183 11.32 1.12 -8.23
CA LEU A 183 12.30 2.09 -8.76
C LEU A 183 13.74 1.54 -8.77
N SER A 184 14.00 0.46 -8.01
CA SER A 184 15.32 -0.17 -7.87
C SER A 184 15.34 -1.57 -8.48
N PRO A 185 15.29 -1.73 -9.82
CA PRO A 185 15.30 -3.04 -10.47
C PRO A 185 16.62 -3.80 -10.28
N GLY A 186 17.72 -3.09 -10.01
CA GLY A 186 19.05 -3.68 -9.82
C GLY A 186 19.27 -4.33 -8.43
N LEU A 187 18.41 -3.99 -7.45
CA LEU A 187 18.50 -4.41 -6.05
C LEU A 187 19.95 -4.38 -5.52
N ASP A 188 20.50 -3.19 -5.37
CA ASP A 188 21.73 -2.96 -4.60
C ASP A 188 21.50 -3.20 -3.10
N ASP A 189 22.55 -3.51 -2.36
CA ASP A 189 22.44 -3.90 -0.94
C ASP A 189 21.80 -2.80 -0.07
N ASP A 190 22.07 -1.52 -0.36
CA ASP A 190 21.47 -0.38 0.33
C ASP A 190 19.96 -0.33 0.08
N SER A 191 19.53 -0.44 -1.19
CA SER A 191 18.10 -0.50 -1.53
C SER A 191 17.39 -1.68 -0.88
N ILE A 192 18.05 -2.85 -0.76
CA ILE A 192 17.50 -4.04 -0.11
C ILE A 192 17.22 -3.75 1.37
N GLN A 193 18.19 -3.16 2.09
CA GLN A 193 18.03 -2.81 3.50
C GLN A 193 16.92 -1.78 3.73
N GLU A 194 16.84 -0.76 2.88
CA GLU A 194 15.80 0.27 2.97
C GLU A 194 14.39 -0.31 2.71
N ILE A 195 14.23 -1.14 1.69
CA ILE A 195 12.95 -1.79 1.36
C ILE A 195 12.53 -2.76 2.47
N LEU A 196 13.46 -3.57 3.00
CA LEU A 196 13.20 -4.47 4.13
C LEU A 196 12.75 -3.68 5.37
N THR A 197 13.43 -2.56 5.65
CA THR A 197 13.09 -1.68 6.77
C THR A 197 11.68 -1.09 6.60
N ALA A 198 11.34 -0.64 5.40
CA ALA A 198 10.00 -0.12 5.11
C ALA A 198 8.91 -1.19 5.32
N PHE A 199 9.10 -2.40 4.78
CA PHE A 199 8.11 -3.47 4.98
C PHE A 199 8.02 -3.96 6.41
N ARG A 200 9.15 -4.06 7.14
CA ARG A 200 9.18 -4.38 8.57
C ARG A 200 8.44 -3.33 9.40
N ASN A 201 8.65 -2.04 9.13
CA ASN A 201 7.92 -0.98 9.82
C ASN A 201 6.40 -1.07 9.54
N ALA A 202 6.01 -1.46 8.32
CA ALA A 202 4.61 -1.69 7.99
C ALA A 202 3.98 -2.84 8.78
N THR A 203 4.68 -3.97 8.95
CA THR A 203 4.19 -5.12 9.73
C THR A 203 4.14 -4.82 11.23
N GLN A 204 5.10 -4.05 11.76
CA GLN A 204 5.09 -3.60 13.15
C GLN A 204 3.93 -2.63 13.44
N CYS A 205 3.65 -1.69 12.53
CA CYS A 205 2.53 -0.75 12.67
C CYS A 205 1.16 -1.47 12.56
N ALA A 206 1.05 -2.56 11.80
CA ALA A 206 -0.21 -3.25 11.58
C ALA A 206 -0.03 -4.78 11.60
N THR A 207 0.14 -5.34 12.80
CA THR A 207 0.43 -6.77 13.01
C THR A 207 -0.64 -7.71 12.44
N LYS A 208 -1.91 -7.29 12.39
CA LYS A 208 -3.02 -8.08 11.84
C LYS A 208 -3.24 -7.87 10.33
N TRP A 209 -2.46 -7.03 9.65
CA TRP A 209 -2.67 -6.70 8.25
C TRP A 209 -1.94 -7.66 7.32
N ALA A 210 -2.62 -8.74 6.90
CA ALA A 210 -2.07 -9.81 6.06
C ALA A 210 -1.33 -9.31 4.80
N LYS A 211 -1.80 -8.22 4.19
CA LYS A 211 -1.17 -7.65 2.99
C LYS A 211 0.25 -7.14 3.25
N ALA A 212 0.53 -6.55 4.42
CA ALA A 212 1.87 -6.11 4.78
C ALA A 212 2.82 -7.29 4.96
N TRP A 213 2.38 -8.34 5.66
CA TRP A 213 3.15 -9.57 5.82
C TRP A 213 3.45 -10.25 4.49
N HIS A 214 2.45 -10.33 3.61
CA HIS A 214 2.63 -10.87 2.27
C HIS A 214 3.66 -10.07 1.46
N ALA A 215 3.60 -8.74 1.47
CA ALA A 215 4.58 -7.90 0.78
C ALA A 215 6.00 -8.08 1.34
N TRP A 216 6.14 -8.17 2.66
CA TRP A 216 7.42 -8.44 3.31
C TRP A 216 7.98 -9.82 2.92
N ALA A 217 7.17 -10.86 2.98
CA ALA A 217 7.58 -12.22 2.60
C ALA A 217 7.97 -12.30 1.11
N LEU A 218 7.16 -11.72 0.22
CA LEU A 218 7.44 -11.68 -1.22
C LEU A 218 8.78 -10.99 -1.52
N PHE A 219 9.06 -9.88 -0.83
CA PHE A 219 10.34 -9.20 -1.00
C PHE A 219 11.52 -10.04 -0.51
N ASN A 220 11.41 -10.72 0.64
CA ASN A 220 12.44 -11.63 1.12
C ASN A 220 12.72 -12.76 0.11
N THR A 221 11.68 -13.33 -0.51
CA THR A 221 11.85 -14.33 -1.58
C THR A 221 12.60 -13.74 -2.78
N ALA A 222 12.25 -12.52 -3.20
CA ALA A 222 12.93 -11.85 -4.31
C ALA A 222 14.42 -11.57 -4.01
N VAL A 223 14.73 -11.13 -2.79
CA VAL A 223 16.11 -10.91 -2.32
C VAL A 223 16.91 -12.22 -2.31
N MET A 224 16.33 -13.30 -1.77
CA MET A 224 16.98 -14.62 -1.81
C MET A 224 17.26 -15.06 -3.26
N SER A 225 16.27 -14.91 -4.15
CA SER A 225 16.44 -15.24 -5.57
C SER A 225 17.56 -14.41 -6.20
N HIS A 226 17.65 -13.13 -5.89
CA HIS A 226 18.68 -12.23 -6.41
C HIS A 226 20.09 -12.66 -5.98
N TYR A 227 20.30 -13.03 -4.71
CA TYR A 227 21.58 -13.56 -4.26
C TYR A 227 21.92 -14.93 -4.86
N THR A 228 20.95 -15.84 -4.99
CA THR A 228 21.19 -17.15 -5.62
C THR A 228 21.57 -17.05 -7.10
N LEU A 229 21.01 -16.08 -7.83
CA LEU A 229 21.33 -15.84 -9.24
C LEU A 229 22.69 -15.16 -9.44
N ARG A 230 23.15 -14.37 -8.47
CA ARG A 230 24.46 -13.70 -8.51
C ARG A 230 25.64 -14.61 -8.12
N GLY A 231 25.38 -15.88 -7.79
CA GLY A 231 26.43 -16.88 -7.60
C GLY A 231 27.31 -16.61 -6.38
N PHE A 232 26.69 -16.50 -5.21
CA PHE A 232 27.33 -16.86 -3.95
C PHE A 232 26.98 -18.29 -3.58
#